data_AF-A0A381XSW4-F1
#
_entry.id   AF-A0A381XSW4-F1
#
_cell.length_a   1.000
_cell.length_b   1.000
_cell.length_c   1.000
_cell.angle_alpha   90.00
_cell.angle_beta   90.00
_cell.angle_gamma   90.00
#
_symmetry.space_group_name_H-M   'P 1'
#
loop_
_entity.id
_entity.type
_entity.pdbx_description
1 polymer ?
#
loop_
_entity_poly.entity_id
_entity_poly.type
_entity_poly.pdbx_seq_one_letter_code
_entity_poly.pdbx_strand_id
1 'polypeptide(L)'
;MIFDRYFSVFNRYLSALNMSEQKKTAKVVDLNSSQQKYFEQEWKIELNEWIESLDSIKHSYGNRQVKELLRSLQNHALSSGVSLGEATLNTPYRNTIHVSEQPDYPGDIQIEQRIENIIRWNAMAMVLQANDNGSGVGGHIATYASAATFMEVMLNHFVRSRTDDYQGDMFNIQAHSSPGIYARAFLEGRLTIEELANFRRELQPDGGLPSYPHPRRRPNLWPSPSASMGLSGVSAIYYARFAKYLENRGLMNKQGGKIWAILGDGEMDEPESLGTINIASREGLDNLIFVINCNLQRLDGPVRGNGKIIQELEAIFRGSQWNVLKVIWGSEWDPLFAIDHHDVMQKRMDEVLDGEYQMYSVISGKEQLNH
;
A
#
# COMPACT_ATOMS: atom_id res chain seq x y z
N MET A 1 40.29 -3.42 27.17
CA MET A 1 40.14 -4.89 27.00
C MET A 1 39.01 -5.32 26.05
N ILE A 2 37.76 -4.88 26.21
CA ILE A 2 36.70 -5.18 25.20
C ILE A 2 36.81 -4.24 23.98
N PHE A 3 37.10 -2.96 24.20
CA PHE A 3 37.26 -1.97 23.12
C PHE A 3 38.45 -2.26 22.18
N ASP A 4 39.58 -2.75 22.70
CA ASP A 4 40.78 -3.02 21.88
C ASP A 4 40.60 -4.18 20.89
N ARG A 5 39.78 -5.18 21.24
CA ARG A 5 39.45 -6.29 20.34
C ARG A 5 38.58 -5.85 19.18
N TYR A 6 37.61 -4.96 19.40
CA TYR A 6 36.78 -4.44 18.31
C TYR A 6 37.54 -3.46 17.43
N PHE A 7 38.41 -2.63 17.98
CA PHE A 7 39.23 -1.70 17.19
C PHE A 7 40.25 -2.43 16.30
N SER A 8 40.85 -3.52 16.79
CA SER A 8 41.75 -4.37 15.99
C SER A 8 41.02 -5.08 14.84
N VAL A 9 39.76 -5.48 15.03
CA VAL A 9 38.94 -6.12 13.98
C VAL A 9 38.45 -5.07 12.97
N PHE A 10 38.06 -3.88 13.44
CA PHE A 10 37.60 -2.79 12.60
C PHE A 10 38.72 -2.23 11.71
N ASN A 11 39.94 -2.07 12.25
CA ASN A 11 41.10 -1.66 11.46
C ASN A 11 41.57 -2.75 10.48
N ARG A 12 41.42 -4.05 10.80
CA ARG A 12 41.64 -5.12 9.83
C ARG A 12 40.64 -5.09 8.67
N TYR A 13 39.40 -4.72 8.94
CA TYR A 13 38.37 -4.53 7.93
C TYR A 13 38.66 -3.32 7.03
N LEU A 14 39.09 -2.20 7.60
CA LEU A 14 39.50 -1.01 6.85
C LEU A 14 40.79 -1.21 6.04
N SER A 15 41.76 -1.97 6.57
CA SER A 15 42.96 -2.32 5.79
C SER A 15 42.65 -3.33 4.67
N ALA A 16 41.67 -4.22 4.87
CA ALA A 16 41.20 -5.15 3.83
C ALA A 16 40.42 -4.44 2.71
N LEU A 17 39.80 -3.28 3.00
CA LEU A 17 39.20 -2.41 1.96
C LEU A 17 40.24 -1.69 1.10
N ASN A 18 41.49 -1.56 1.57
CA ASN A 18 42.60 -0.91 0.84
C ASN A 18 43.63 -1.88 0.26
N MET A 19 43.38 -3.19 0.28
CA MET A 19 44.20 -4.18 -0.41
C MET A 19 43.48 -4.65 -1.67
N SER A 20 44.09 -4.37 -2.82
CA SER A 20 43.77 -4.98 -4.12
C SER A 20 44.19 -6.45 -4.17
N GLU A 21 43.82 -7.24 -3.16
CA GLU A 21 43.91 -8.69 -3.27
C GLU A 21 42.76 -9.17 -4.15
N GLN A 22 43.13 -9.64 -5.34
CA GLN A 22 42.28 -10.50 -6.16
C GLN A 22 41.70 -11.59 -5.26
N LYS A 23 40.44 -11.42 -4.86
CA LYS A 23 39.61 -12.52 -4.37
C LYS A 23 39.79 -13.64 -5.40
N LYS A 24 40.32 -14.78 -4.97
CA LYS A 24 40.11 -16.04 -5.69
C LYS A 24 38.61 -16.32 -5.63
N THR A 25 37.85 -15.66 -6.50
CA THR A 25 36.58 -16.15 -6.97
C THR A 25 36.84 -17.58 -7.44
N ALA A 26 35.96 -18.50 -7.05
CA ALA A 26 35.87 -19.77 -7.76
C ALA A 26 35.94 -19.46 -9.26
N LYS A 27 36.78 -20.19 -10.01
CA LYS A 27 36.92 -19.99 -11.45
C LYS A 27 35.52 -19.87 -12.03
N VAL A 28 35.13 -18.66 -12.42
CA VAL A 28 34.04 -18.47 -13.37
C VAL A 28 34.58 -19.18 -14.60
N VAL A 29 34.10 -20.39 -14.83
CA VAL A 29 34.43 -21.13 -16.04
C VAL A 29 33.94 -20.22 -17.15
N ASP A 30 34.88 -19.73 -17.96
CA ASP A 30 34.56 -18.97 -19.16
C ASP A 30 33.99 -20.00 -20.15
N LEU A 31 32.71 -20.30 -19.96
CA LEU A 31 32.00 -21.32 -20.73
C LEU A 31 31.86 -20.79 -22.14
N ASN A 32 32.39 -21.52 -23.12
CA ASN A 32 32.04 -21.27 -24.51
C ASN A 32 30.53 -21.54 -24.70
N SER A 33 29.92 -20.94 -25.74
CA SER A 33 28.44 -20.87 -25.88
C SER A 33 27.70 -22.22 -25.85
N SER A 34 28.38 -23.33 -26.18
CA SER A 34 27.85 -24.69 -26.04
C SER A 34 27.86 -25.19 -24.60
N GLN A 35 28.93 -24.96 -23.85
CA GLN A 35 29.02 -25.33 -22.43
C GLN A 35 28.11 -24.46 -21.57
N GLN A 36 27.91 -23.19 -21.94
CA GLN A 36 26.97 -22.31 -21.26
C GLN A 36 25.52 -22.79 -21.43
N LYS A 37 25.13 -23.17 -22.65
CA LYS A 37 23.81 -23.78 -22.90
C LYS A 37 23.62 -25.10 -22.15
N TYR A 38 24.66 -25.94 -22.07
CA TYR A 38 24.60 -27.18 -21.31
C TYR A 38 24.42 -26.91 -19.81
N PHE A 39 25.20 -26.00 -19.25
CA PHE A 39 25.04 -25.59 -17.84
C PHE A 39 23.65 -25.01 -17.58
N GLU A 40 23.13 -24.15 -18.47
CA GLU A 40 21.78 -23.60 -18.34
C GLU A 40 20.69 -24.68 -18.37
N GLN A 41 20.88 -25.75 -19.14
CA GLN A 41 19.95 -26.88 -19.19
C GLN A 41 20.01 -27.70 -17.90
N GLU A 42 21.20 -28.11 -17.46
CA GLU A 42 21.40 -28.84 -16.20
C GLU A 42 20.89 -28.03 -15.00
N TRP A 43 21.20 -26.74 -14.95
CA TRP A 43 20.73 -25.85 -13.88
C TRP A 43 19.21 -25.72 -13.84
N LYS A 44 18.54 -25.70 -14.99
CA LYS A 44 17.07 -25.73 -15.04
C LYS A 44 16.50 -27.02 -14.49
N ILE A 45 17.13 -28.16 -14.77
CA ILE A 45 16.70 -29.46 -14.26
C ILE A 45 16.84 -29.47 -12.74
N GLU A 46 18.02 -29.13 -12.22
CA GLU A 46 18.28 -29.05 -10.78
C GLU A 46 17.29 -28.11 -10.09
N LEU A 47 17.07 -26.90 -10.63
CA LEU A 47 16.12 -25.94 -10.07
C LEU A 47 14.69 -26.50 -10.01
N ASN A 48 14.25 -27.22 -11.06
CA ASN A 48 12.93 -27.85 -11.07
C ASN A 48 12.81 -28.95 -10.02
N GLU A 49 13.84 -29.78 -9.83
CA GLU A 49 13.83 -30.82 -8.77
C GLU A 49 13.73 -30.20 -7.36
N TRP A 50 14.38 -29.07 -7.12
CA TRP A 50 14.26 -28.32 -5.87
C TRP A 50 12.86 -27.72 -5.67
N ILE A 51 12.25 -27.19 -6.73
CA ILE A 51 10.87 -26.67 -6.71
C ILE A 51 9.88 -27.81 -6.41
N GLU A 52 9.98 -28.92 -7.13
CA GLU A 52 9.13 -30.11 -6.92
C GLU A 52 9.27 -30.66 -5.49
N SER A 53 10.49 -30.65 -4.95
CA SER A 53 10.75 -31.05 -3.56
C SER A 53 10.04 -30.13 -2.56
N LEU A 54 10.05 -28.82 -2.81
CA LEU A 54 9.35 -27.84 -1.97
C LEU A 54 7.83 -28.04 -2.05
N ASP A 55 7.28 -28.28 -3.24
CA ASP A 55 5.85 -28.54 -3.45
C ASP A 55 5.40 -29.85 -2.77
N SER A 56 6.23 -30.90 -2.84
CA SER A 56 5.99 -32.15 -2.12
C SER A 56 5.92 -31.95 -0.61
N ILE A 57 6.80 -31.10 -0.05
CA ILE A 57 6.78 -30.74 1.38
C ILE A 57 5.53 -29.92 1.72
N LYS A 58 5.14 -28.98 0.86
CA LYS A 58 3.91 -28.21 1.03
C LYS A 58 2.69 -29.12 1.05
N HIS A 59 2.60 -30.07 0.13
CA HIS A 59 1.49 -31.02 0.03
C HIS A 59 1.44 -31.97 1.24
N SER A 60 2.59 -32.48 1.67
CA SER A 60 2.67 -33.50 2.73
C SER A 60 2.57 -32.91 4.14
N TYR A 61 3.12 -31.71 4.37
CA TYR A 61 3.32 -31.14 5.71
C TYR A 61 2.73 -29.74 5.90
N GLY A 62 2.35 -29.05 4.83
CA GLY A 62 1.71 -27.72 4.88
C GLY A 62 2.66 -26.52 4.93
N ASN A 63 2.07 -25.32 4.91
CA ASN A 63 2.80 -24.04 4.77
C ASN A 63 3.80 -23.75 5.89
N ARG A 64 3.57 -24.25 7.11
CA ARG A 64 4.46 -23.98 8.26
C ARG A 64 5.83 -24.61 8.05
N GLN A 65 5.88 -25.85 7.57
CA GLN A 65 7.11 -26.60 7.34
C GLN A 65 7.88 -26.06 6.13
N VAL A 66 7.18 -25.58 5.10
CA VAL A 66 7.82 -24.86 3.97
C VAL A 66 8.56 -23.61 4.46
N LYS A 67 7.92 -22.79 5.32
CA LYS A 67 8.55 -21.60 5.91
C LYS A 67 9.78 -21.95 6.75
N GLU A 68 9.71 -23.04 7.51
CA GLU A 68 10.81 -23.54 8.34
C GLU A 68 12.00 -24.03 7.49
N LEU A 69 11.73 -24.76 6.40
CA LEU A 69 12.72 -25.21 5.43
C LEU A 69 13.44 -24.02 4.79
N LEU A 70 12.70 -23.07 4.22
CA LEU A 70 13.27 -21.90 3.55
C LEU A 70 14.16 -21.08 4.50
N ARG A 71 13.71 -20.88 5.74
CA ARG A 71 14.52 -20.21 6.77
C ARG A 71 15.81 -20.97 7.08
N SER A 72 15.74 -22.30 7.18
CA SER A 72 16.89 -23.15 7.44
C SER A 72 17.91 -23.10 6.28
N LEU A 73 17.44 -23.16 5.04
CA LEU A 73 18.27 -23.02 3.83
C LEU A 73 18.91 -21.64 3.74
N GLN A 74 18.16 -20.57 4.02
CA GLN A 74 18.68 -19.21 4.05
C GLN A 74 19.77 -19.04 5.12
N ASN A 75 19.53 -19.54 6.34
CA ASN A 75 20.52 -19.51 7.41
C ASN A 75 21.78 -20.31 7.05
N HIS A 76 21.61 -21.46 6.39
CA HIS A 76 22.73 -22.26 5.91
C HIS A 76 23.56 -21.51 4.86
N ALA A 77 22.91 -20.93 3.85
CA ALA A 77 23.57 -20.10 2.83
C ALA A 77 24.34 -18.93 3.46
N LEU A 78 23.72 -18.21 4.40
CA LEU A 78 24.36 -17.12 5.14
C LEU A 78 25.58 -17.60 5.94
N SER A 79 25.48 -18.77 6.59
CA SER A 79 26.61 -19.36 7.33
C SER A 79 27.79 -19.75 6.43
N SER A 80 27.52 -20.02 5.15
CA SER A 80 28.51 -20.30 4.11
C SER A 80 29.00 -19.03 3.39
N GLY A 81 28.61 -17.84 3.84
CA GLY A 81 29.00 -16.56 3.23
C GLY A 81 28.24 -16.22 1.95
N VAL A 82 27.21 -17.00 1.59
CA VAL A 82 26.30 -16.70 0.49
C VAL A 82 25.18 -15.81 1.02
N SER A 83 25.41 -14.51 0.95
CA SER A 83 24.38 -13.51 1.22
C SER A 83 23.49 -13.34 0.01
N LEU A 84 22.19 -13.60 0.16
CA LEU A 84 21.19 -13.04 -0.74
C LEU A 84 21.16 -11.53 -0.47
N GLY A 85 21.90 -10.75 -1.25
CA GLY A 85 21.96 -9.28 -1.09
C GLY A 85 20.59 -8.62 -1.25
N GLU A 86 19.70 -9.31 -1.97
CA GLU A 86 18.27 -9.04 -2.09
C GLU A 86 17.53 -9.93 -1.10
N ALA A 87 17.53 -9.58 0.19
CA ALA A 87 16.43 -10.08 1.01
C ALA A 87 15.15 -9.63 0.29
N THR A 88 14.36 -10.58 -0.22
CA THR A 88 13.11 -10.33 -0.96
C THR A 88 12.06 -9.78 0.01
N LEU A 89 12.29 -8.56 0.49
CA LEU A 89 11.27 -7.80 1.21
C LEU A 89 10.08 -7.61 0.28
N ASN A 90 10.34 -7.49 -1.02
CA ASN A 90 9.36 -7.44 -2.08
C ASN A 90 8.79 -8.81 -2.42
N THR A 91 7.47 -8.86 -2.57
CA THR A 91 6.78 -9.97 -3.21
C THR A 91 6.54 -9.66 -4.69
N PRO A 92 6.22 -10.65 -5.54
CA PRO A 92 5.91 -10.40 -6.95
C PRO A 92 4.83 -9.31 -7.11
N TYR A 93 4.85 -8.55 -8.20
CA TYR A 93 3.97 -7.41 -8.49
C TYR A 93 2.56 -7.89 -8.88
N ARG A 94 1.91 -8.57 -7.94
CA ARG A 94 0.53 -9.06 -8.00
C ARG A 94 -0.16 -8.94 -6.64
N ASN A 95 -1.45 -9.30 -6.61
CA ASN A 95 -2.26 -9.29 -5.39
C ASN A 95 -1.65 -10.20 -4.32
N THR A 96 -1.68 -9.76 -3.06
CA THR A 96 -1.18 -10.55 -1.93
C THR A 96 -2.11 -11.72 -1.59
N ILE A 97 -3.42 -11.52 -1.69
CA ILE A 97 -4.43 -12.55 -1.46
C ILE A 97 -4.67 -13.25 -2.80
N HIS A 98 -4.44 -14.56 -2.83
CA HIS A 98 -4.70 -15.37 -4.02
C HIS A 98 -6.20 -15.57 -4.22
N VAL A 99 -6.66 -15.72 -5.48
CA VAL A 99 -8.09 -15.91 -5.81
C VAL A 99 -8.71 -17.09 -5.06
N SER A 100 -7.95 -18.17 -4.80
CA SER A 100 -8.42 -19.33 -4.03
C SER A 100 -8.61 -19.07 -2.53
N GLU A 101 -8.04 -17.98 -2.01
CA GLU A 101 -8.14 -17.56 -0.61
C GLU A 101 -9.10 -16.35 -0.46
N GLN A 102 -9.62 -15.83 -1.57
CA GLN A 102 -10.52 -14.70 -1.58
C GLN A 102 -11.91 -15.13 -1.03
N PRO A 103 -12.45 -14.42 -0.03
CA PRO A 103 -13.80 -14.68 0.44
C PRO A 103 -14.85 -14.20 -0.57
N ASP A 104 -16.06 -14.77 -0.48
CA ASP A 104 -17.21 -14.25 -1.23
C ASP A 104 -17.49 -12.79 -0.85
N TYR A 105 -17.80 -11.97 -1.85
CA TYR A 105 -18.16 -10.57 -1.62
C TYR A 105 -19.54 -10.50 -0.93
N PRO A 106 -19.68 -9.80 0.21
CA PRO A 106 -20.90 -9.85 1.01
C PRO A 106 -22.04 -8.96 0.48
N GLY A 107 -21.73 -8.03 -0.43
CA GLY A 107 -22.67 -7.01 -0.90
C GLY A 107 -23.30 -7.28 -2.27
N ASP A 108 -24.24 -6.42 -2.66
CA ASP A 108 -24.78 -6.38 -4.01
C ASP A 108 -23.97 -5.41 -4.86
N ILE A 109 -23.07 -5.97 -5.69
CA ILE A 109 -22.17 -5.20 -6.54
C ILE A 109 -22.93 -4.25 -7.48
N GLN A 110 -24.11 -4.64 -7.99
CA GLN A 110 -24.87 -3.81 -8.93
C GLN A 110 -25.47 -2.58 -8.23
N ILE A 111 -26.03 -2.77 -7.03
CA ILE A 111 -26.55 -1.67 -6.23
C ILE A 111 -25.42 -0.75 -5.76
N GLU A 112 -24.32 -1.32 -5.26
CA GLU A 112 -23.18 -0.56 -4.78
C GLU A 112 -22.54 0.26 -5.90
N GLN A 113 -22.39 -0.30 -7.10
CA GLN A 113 -21.89 0.45 -8.27
C GLN A 113 -22.81 1.62 -8.65
N ARG A 114 -24.14 1.45 -8.54
CA ARG A 114 -25.10 2.53 -8.81
C ARG A 114 -24.97 3.66 -7.79
N ILE A 115 -24.83 3.31 -6.51
CA ILE A 115 -24.61 4.28 -5.43
C ILE A 115 -23.28 5.01 -5.64
N GLU A 116 -22.20 4.28 -5.91
CA GLU A 116 -20.88 4.85 -6.19
C GLU A 116 -20.93 5.84 -7.36
N ASN A 117 -21.63 5.50 -8.45
CA ASN A 117 -21.77 6.38 -9.62
C ASN A 117 -22.51 7.68 -9.28
N ILE A 118 -23.54 7.63 -8.44
CA ILE A 118 -24.25 8.82 -7.97
C ILE A 118 -23.32 9.68 -7.11
N ILE A 119 -22.54 9.07 -6.22
CA ILE A 119 -21.61 9.79 -5.35
C ILE A 119 -20.49 10.44 -6.17
N ARG A 120 -19.90 9.72 -7.13
CA ARG A 120 -18.91 10.26 -8.08
C ARG A 120 -19.46 11.45 -8.85
N TRP A 121 -20.68 11.33 -9.37
CA TRP A 121 -21.36 12.41 -10.07
C TRP A 121 -21.54 13.65 -9.18
N ASN A 122 -22.10 13.48 -7.99
CA ASN A 122 -22.34 14.58 -7.06
C ASN A 122 -21.03 15.24 -6.61
N ALA A 123 -19.98 14.47 -6.36
CA ALA A 123 -18.66 14.98 -5.98
C ALA A 123 -18.07 15.87 -7.10
N MET A 124 -18.15 15.43 -8.35
CA MET A 124 -17.68 16.19 -9.51
C MET A 124 -18.56 17.44 -9.74
N ALA A 125 -19.88 17.29 -9.72
CA ALA A 125 -20.83 18.37 -9.94
C ALA A 125 -20.65 19.50 -8.91
N MET A 126 -20.44 19.16 -7.64
CA MET A 126 -20.17 20.13 -6.58
C MET A 126 -18.90 20.97 -6.86
N VAL A 127 -17.82 20.33 -7.30
CA VAL A 127 -16.57 21.04 -7.64
C VAL A 127 -16.74 21.92 -8.88
N LEU A 128 -17.43 21.42 -9.92
CA LEU A 128 -17.68 22.16 -11.15
C LEU A 128 -18.59 23.37 -10.92
N GLN A 129 -19.68 23.22 -10.16
CA GLN A 129 -20.56 24.35 -9.82
C GLN A 129 -19.82 25.44 -9.04
N ALA A 130 -18.90 25.06 -8.16
CA ALA A 130 -18.04 26.00 -7.45
C ALA A 130 -17.08 26.76 -8.38
N ASN A 131 -16.70 26.16 -9.51
CA ASN A 131 -15.89 26.82 -10.53
C ASN A 131 -16.76 27.72 -11.44
N ASP A 132 -17.90 27.21 -11.90
CA ASP A 132 -18.81 27.89 -12.84
C ASP A 132 -19.43 29.15 -12.26
N ASN A 133 -19.62 29.21 -10.93
CA ASN A 133 -20.11 30.40 -10.25
C ASN A 133 -19.07 31.55 -10.17
N GLY A 134 -17.86 31.36 -10.72
CA GLY A 134 -16.80 32.37 -10.76
C GLY A 134 -16.11 32.64 -9.43
N SER A 135 -16.37 31.82 -8.40
CA SER A 135 -15.80 32.04 -7.06
C SER A 135 -14.31 31.71 -6.95
N GLY A 136 -13.76 30.93 -7.89
CA GLY A 136 -12.33 30.59 -7.93
C GLY A 136 -11.84 29.79 -6.71
N VAL A 137 -12.75 29.11 -6.00
CA VAL A 137 -12.43 28.43 -4.72
C VAL A 137 -11.63 27.14 -4.89
N GLY A 138 -11.47 26.65 -6.12
CA GLY A 138 -10.77 25.41 -6.47
C GLY A 138 -11.51 24.14 -5.97
N GLY A 139 -10.82 23.00 -6.05
CA GLY A 139 -11.36 21.69 -5.68
C GLY A 139 -10.71 20.58 -6.48
N HIS A 140 -10.75 19.34 -5.98
CA HIS A 140 -10.10 18.19 -6.61
C HIS A 140 -11.16 17.17 -7.01
N ILE A 141 -11.08 16.66 -8.25
CA ILE A 141 -11.99 15.63 -8.78
C ILE A 141 -11.26 14.28 -8.85
N ALA A 142 -10.04 14.29 -9.38
CA ALA A 142 -9.27 13.08 -9.68
C ALA A 142 -8.94 12.24 -8.43
N THR A 143 -8.58 12.88 -7.31
CA THR A 143 -8.21 12.15 -6.09
C THR A 143 -9.33 11.25 -5.59
N TYR A 144 -10.54 11.80 -5.41
CA TYR A 144 -11.68 10.97 -5.02
C TYR A 144 -12.03 9.94 -6.09
N ALA A 145 -11.95 10.30 -7.38
CA ALA A 145 -12.23 9.36 -8.45
C ALA A 145 -11.31 8.12 -8.44
N SER A 146 -10.03 8.28 -8.10
CA SER A 146 -9.12 7.14 -7.94
C SER A 146 -9.41 6.29 -6.69
N ALA A 147 -10.02 6.88 -5.67
CA ALA A 147 -10.24 6.23 -4.38
C ALA A 147 -11.67 5.73 -4.13
N ALA A 148 -12.64 6.12 -4.97
CA ALA A 148 -14.06 5.98 -4.64
C ALA A 148 -14.44 4.52 -4.34
N THR A 149 -14.06 3.57 -5.20
CA THR A 149 -14.47 2.17 -5.04
C THR A 149 -14.01 1.58 -3.71
N PHE A 150 -12.73 1.73 -3.33
CA PHE A 150 -12.28 1.18 -2.04
C PHE A 150 -12.88 1.95 -0.85
N MET A 151 -13.09 3.27 -0.97
CA MET A 151 -13.75 4.04 0.09
C MET A 151 -15.22 3.60 0.28
N GLU A 152 -15.94 3.31 -0.81
CA GLU A 152 -17.31 2.83 -0.75
C GLU A 152 -17.39 1.41 -0.18
N VAL A 153 -16.47 0.51 -0.57
CA VAL A 153 -16.34 -0.82 0.07
C VAL A 153 -16.10 -0.66 1.57
N MET A 154 -15.20 0.24 1.97
CA MET A 154 -14.93 0.52 3.39
C MET A 154 -16.19 1.02 4.12
N LEU A 155 -16.93 1.97 3.53
CA LEU A 155 -18.11 2.57 4.17
C LEU A 155 -19.34 1.64 4.17
N ASN A 156 -19.42 0.68 3.25
CA ASN A 156 -20.50 -0.30 3.22
C ASN A 156 -20.22 -1.48 4.18
N HIS A 157 -18.96 -1.93 4.29
CA HIS A 157 -18.66 -3.24 4.89
C HIS A 157 -17.70 -3.22 6.09
N PHE A 158 -16.96 -2.12 6.32
CA PHE A 158 -15.87 -2.13 7.31
C PHE A 158 -15.98 -1.03 8.37
N VAL A 159 -16.24 0.21 7.97
CA VAL A 159 -16.17 1.37 8.86
C VAL A 159 -17.40 1.39 9.78
N ARG A 160 -17.15 1.21 11.08
CA ARG A 160 -18.23 1.12 12.07
C ARG A 160 -18.46 2.45 12.78
N SER A 161 -19.72 2.90 12.79
CA SER A 161 -20.13 4.06 13.59
C SER A 161 -20.08 3.78 15.08
N ARG A 162 -20.03 4.85 15.89
CA ARG A 162 -20.10 4.77 17.35
C ARG A 162 -21.44 4.19 17.82
N THR A 163 -21.40 3.28 18.79
CA THR A 163 -22.57 2.72 19.49
C THR A 163 -22.41 2.90 21.01
N ASP A 164 -23.31 2.33 21.81
CA ASP A 164 -23.21 2.37 23.27
C ASP A 164 -21.96 1.63 23.78
N ASP A 165 -21.60 0.52 23.15
CA ASP A 165 -20.51 -0.37 23.50
C ASP A 165 -19.26 -0.24 22.61
N TYR A 166 -19.34 0.47 21.47
CA TYR A 166 -18.25 0.65 20.52
C TYR A 166 -17.88 2.13 20.36
N GLN A 167 -16.59 2.45 20.42
CA GLN A 167 -16.12 3.84 20.33
C GLN A 167 -16.36 4.46 18.94
N GLY A 168 -16.48 3.62 17.91
CA GLY A 168 -16.53 4.00 16.50
C GLY A 168 -15.14 4.04 15.87
N ASP A 169 -15.07 3.73 14.58
CA ASP A 169 -13.84 3.81 13.80
C ASP A 169 -13.50 5.27 13.48
N MET A 170 -12.20 5.57 13.41
CA MET A 170 -11.73 6.82 12.83
C MET A 170 -11.43 6.61 11.34
N PHE A 171 -12.23 7.23 10.49
CA PHE A 171 -12.05 7.19 9.03
C PHE A 171 -11.35 8.48 8.56
N ASN A 172 -10.02 8.47 8.59
CA ASN A 172 -9.20 9.63 8.24
C ASN A 172 -8.87 9.62 6.75
N ILE A 173 -9.64 10.38 5.97
CA ILE A 173 -9.48 10.45 4.51
C ILE A 173 -8.29 11.33 4.09
N GLN A 174 -7.77 11.08 2.89
CA GLN A 174 -6.97 12.07 2.17
C GLN A 174 -7.82 13.33 1.95
N ALA A 175 -7.29 14.50 2.33
CA ALA A 175 -8.08 15.73 2.38
C ALA A 175 -8.75 16.09 1.06
N HIS A 176 -8.05 15.89 -0.06
CA HIS A 176 -8.53 16.20 -1.41
C HIS A 176 -9.68 15.27 -1.86
N SER A 177 -9.97 14.19 -1.13
CA SER A 177 -11.12 13.32 -1.34
C SER A 177 -12.38 13.77 -0.59
N SER A 178 -12.34 14.90 0.11
CA SER A 178 -13.49 15.47 0.83
C SER A 178 -14.76 15.61 -0.04
N PRO A 179 -14.69 15.93 -1.36
CA PRO A 179 -15.89 16.04 -2.17
C PRO A 179 -16.75 14.78 -2.22
N GLY A 180 -16.10 13.61 -2.21
CA GLY A 180 -16.78 12.32 -2.19
C GLY A 180 -17.54 12.05 -0.91
N ILE A 181 -16.93 12.36 0.23
CA ILE A 181 -17.60 12.19 1.54
C ILE A 181 -18.77 13.15 1.70
N TYR A 182 -18.65 14.39 1.18
CA TYR A 182 -19.79 15.31 1.14
C TYR A 182 -20.90 14.78 0.23
N ALA A 183 -20.56 14.27 -0.96
CA ALA A 183 -21.53 13.69 -1.88
C ALA A 183 -22.27 12.48 -1.26
N ARG A 184 -21.57 11.61 -0.54
CA ARG A 184 -22.18 10.51 0.19
C ARG A 184 -23.04 11.00 1.36
N ALA A 185 -22.53 11.93 2.16
CA ALA A 185 -23.28 12.50 3.27
C ALA A 185 -24.57 13.20 2.80
N PHE A 186 -24.57 13.85 1.64
CA PHE A 186 -25.77 14.38 1.00
C PHE A 186 -26.76 13.28 0.61
N LEU A 187 -26.28 12.20 -0.04
CA LEU A 187 -27.12 11.06 -0.42
C LEU A 187 -27.75 10.37 0.80
N GLU A 188 -27.04 10.36 1.93
CA GLU A 188 -27.51 9.84 3.22
C GLU A 188 -28.43 10.83 3.98
N GLY A 189 -28.72 12.00 3.40
CA GLY A 189 -29.58 13.03 4.02
C GLY A 189 -28.93 13.76 5.21
N ARG A 190 -27.60 13.70 5.35
CA ARG A 190 -26.83 14.36 6.42
C ARG A 190 -26.36 15.77 6.06
N LEU A 191 -26.40 16.13 4.78
CA LEU A 191 -26.08 17.46 4.26
C LEU A 191 -27.22 17.95 3.38
N THR A 192 -27.41 19.27 3.32
CA THR A 192 -28.41 19.89 2.44
C THR A 192 -27.82 20.25 1.07
N ILE A 193 -28.69 20.49 0.09
CA ILE A 193 -28.26 20.92 -1.24
C ILE A 193 -27.60 22.31 -1.20
N GLU A 194 -28.04 23.19 -0.29
CA GLU A 194 -27.46 24.52 -0.07
C GLU A 194 -26.03 24.43 0.47
N GLU A 195 -25.78 23.51 1.41
CA GLU A 195 -24.43 23.27 1.93
C GLU A 195 -23.47 22.80 0.81
N LEU A 196 -23.94 21.91 -0.06
CA LEU A 196 -23.18 21.44 -1.23
C LEU A 196 -22.92 22.57 -2.22
N ALA A 197 -23.94 23.37 -2.53
CA ALA A 197 -23.81 24.54 -3.39
C ALA A 197 -22.78 25.53 -2.81
N ASN A 198 -22.66 25.61 -1.49
CA ASN A 198 -21.71 26.46 -0.78
C ASN A 198 -20.38 25.75 -0.42
N PHE A 199 -19.99 24.72 -1.17
CA PHE A 199 -18.67 24.10 -1.05
C PHE A 199 -17.55 25.16 -1.12
N ARG A 200 -16.65 25.11 -0.12
CA ARG A 200 -15.55 26.07 0.13
C ARG A 200 -15.99 27.52 0.41
N ARG A 201 -17.28 27.76 0.64
CA ARG A 201 -17.86 29.08 0.92
C ARG A 201 -18.63 29.04 2.25
N GLU A 202 -17.91 28.76 3.33
CA GLU A 202 -18.50 28.51 4.66
C GLU A 202 -19.23 29.71 5.30
N LEU A 203 -18.98 30.93 4.82
CA LEU A 203 -19.55 32.16 5.37
C LEU A 203 -20.86 32.60 4.69
N GLN A 204 -21.43 31.76 3.82
CA GLN A 204 -22.72 32.03 3.21
C GLN A 204 -23.85 31.99 4.25
N PRO A 205 -24.94 32.77 4.08
CA PRO A 205 -26.06 32.80 5.03
C PRO A 205 -26.65 31.42 5.33
N ASP A 206 -26.72 30.56 4.31
CA ASP A 206 -27.26 29.19 4.41
C ASP A 206 -26.23 28.16 4.90
N GLY A 207 -25.05 28.60 5.33
CA GLY A 207 -23.92 27.75 5.69
C GLY A 207 -23.15 27.21 4.49
N GLY A 208 -22.11 26.42 4.75
CA GLY A 208 -21.29 25.83 3.68
C GLY A 208 -20.30 24.80 4.20
N LEU A 209 -19.58 24.18 3.27
CA LEU A 209 -18.67 23.08 3.57
C LEU A 209 -17.20 23.54 3.51
N PRO A 210 -16.35 23.17 4.49
CA PRO A 210 -14.93 23.45 4.40
C PRO A 210 -14.29 22.70 3.23
N SER A 211 -13.16 23.19 2.74
CA SER A 211 -12.39 22.55 1.67
C SER A 211 -11.93 21.13 2.04
N TYR A 212 -11.54 20.93 3.29
CA TYR A 212 -10.87 19.73 3.78
C TYR A 212 -11.43 19.30 5.15
N PRO A 213 -11.00 18.13 5.67
CA PRO A 213 -11.31 17.74 7.04
C PRO A 213 -10.82 18.77 8.06
N HIS A 214 -11.76 19.55 8.59
CA HIS A 214 -11.52 20.55 9.60
C HIS A 214 -12.50 20.31 10.76
N PRO A 215 -12.13 19.49 11.77
CA PRO A 215 -13.03 19.19 12.89
C PRO A 215 -13.50 20.43 13.65
N ARG A 216 -12.68 21.48 13.73
CA ARG A 216 -13.10 22.78 14.32
C ARG A 216 -14.28 23.43 13.58
N ARG A 217 -14.43 23.15 12.28
CA ARG A 217 -15.45 23.73 11.41
C ARG A 217 -16.67 22.81 11.26
N ARG A 218 -16.46 21.49 11.21
CA ARG A 218 -17.51 20.47 11.12
C ARG A 218 -17.22 19.29 12.07
N PRO A 219 -17.39 19.46 13.40
CA PRO A 219 -16.97 18.48 14.40
C PRO A 219 -17.75 17.15 14.34
N ASN A 220 -18.97 17.18 13.81
CA ASN A 220 -19.83 15.99 13.68
C ASN A 220 -19.57 15.19 12.40
N LEU A 221 -18.66 15.66 11.53
CA LEU A 221 -18.34 15.01 10.27
C LEU A 221 -16.88 14.55 10.22
N TRP A 222 -15.95 15.38 10.70
CA TRP A 222 -14.52 15.13 10.55
C TRP A 222 -13.88 14.66 11.86
N PRO A 223 -13.27 13.45 11.89
CA PRO A 223 -12.60 12.95 13.09
C PRO A 223 -11.23 13.60 13.33
N SER A 224 -10.52 13.99 12.27
CA SER A 224 -9.15 14.54 12.33
C SER A 224 -8.90 15.48 11.14
N PRO A 225 -8.01 16.49 11.28
CA PRO A 225 -7.46 17.19 10.11
C PRO A 225 -6.50 16.31 9.31
N SER A 226 -6.47 16.49 7.98
CA SER A 226 -5.61 15.71 7.06
C SER A 226 -5.07 16.48 5.85
N ALA A 227 -5.23 17.82 5.81
CA ALA A 227 -4.84 18.62 4.64
C ALA A 227 -3.35 18.92 4.55
N SER A 228 -2.64 18.92 5.68
CA SER A 228 -1.19 18.99 5.69
C SER A 228 -0.66 17.56 5.54
N MET A 229 -0.15 17.25 4.35
CA MET A 229 0.44 15.95 4.04
C MET A 229 1.54 15.61 5.05
N GLY A 230 1.75 14.31 5.30
CA GLY A 230 2.70 13.84 6.30
C GLY A 230 2.09 13.69 7.69
N LEU A 231 1.21 14.61 8.09
CA LEU A 231 0.63 14.60 9.44
C LEU A 231 -0.40 13.48 9.64
N SER A 232 -1.10 13.05 8.59
CA SER A 232 -2.17 12.06 8.68
C SER A 232 -1.65 10.70 9.18
N GLY A 233 -0.55 10.21 8.59
CA GLY A 233 0.06 8.92 8.93
C GLY A 233 0.57 8.90 10.37
N VAL A 234 1.42 9.87 10.74
CA VAL A 234 1.95 9.96 12.12
C VAL A 234 0.83 10.13 13.14
N SER A 235 -0.16 10.99 12.87
CA SER A 235 -1.28 11.20 13.79
C SER A 235 -2.07 9.92 14.01
N ALA A 236 -2.37 9.15 12.95
CA ALA A 236 -3.06 7.88 13.05
C ALA A 236 -2.32 6.85 13.90
N ILE A 237 -0.98 6.77 13.78
CA ILE A 237 -0.15 5.91 14.65
C ILE A 237 -0.35 6.26 16.12
N TYR A 238 -0.28 7.56 16.46
CA TYR A 238 -0.43 7.99 17.84
C TYR A 238 -1.88 7.93 18.34
N TYR A 239 -2.89 8.07 17.48
CA TYR A 239 -4.30 7.80 17.83
C TYR A 239 -4.51 6.33 18.18
N ALA A 240 -4.01 5.41 17.36
CA ALA A 240 -4.13 3.97 17.60
C ALA A 240 -3.42 3.56 18.90
N ARG A 241 -2.21 4.08 19.11
CA ARG A 241 -1.44 3.89 20.34
C ARG A 241 -2.16 4.43 21.57
N PHE A 242 -2.75 5.62 21.47
CA PHE A 242 -3.47 6.22 22.59
C PHE A 242 -4.76 5.46 22.91
N ALA A 243 -5.48 4.95 21.90
CA ALA A 243 -6.63 4.09 22.11
C ALA A 243 -6.27 2.82 22.89
N LYS A 244 -5.17 2.14 22.51
CA LYS A 244 -4.64 0.99 23.27
C LYS A 244 -4.20 1.37 24.68
N TYR A 245 -3.61 2.55 24.86
CA TYR A 245 -3.26 3.05 26.19
C TYR A 245 -4.51 3.20 27.08
N LEU A 246 -5.60 3.79 26.56
CA LEU A 246 -6.85 3.95 27.32
C LEU A 246 -7.47 2.60 27.67
N GLU A 247 -7.47 1.66 26.74
CA GLU A 247 -7.92 0.28 26.94
C GLU A 247 -7.12 -0.41 28.06
N ASN A 248 -5.79 -0.44 27.92
CA ASN A 248 -4.89 -1.11 28.87
C ASN A 248 -4.91 -0.47 30.27
N ARG A 249 -5.29 0.80 30.37
CA ARG A 249 -5.42 1.52 31.65
C ARG A 249 -6.81 1.39 32.27
N GLY A 250 -7.75 0.70 31.62
CA GLY A 250 -9.13 0.61 32.08
C GLY A 250 -9.86 1.95 32.12
N LEU A 251 -9.42 2.92 31.30
CA LEU A 251 -10.01 4.27 31.21
C LEU A 251 -11.09 4.36 30.12
N MET A 252 -11.26 3.30 29.34
CA MET A 252 -12.24 3.21 28.27
C MET A 252 -13.34 2.23 28.67
N ASN A 253 -14.59 2.69 28.65
CA ASN A 253 -15.77 1.87 28.97
C ASN A 253 -16.39 1.20 27.73
N LYS A 254 -15.80 1.41 26.56
CA LYS A 254 -16.25 0.91 25.26
C LYS A 254 -15.15 0.07 24.63
N GLN A 255 -15.51 -0.84 23.75
CA GLN A 255 -14.55 -1.46 22.85
C GLN A 255 -13.91 -0.38 21.97
N GLY A 256 -12.58 -0.47 21.83
CA GLY A 256 -11.82 0.42 20.97
C GLY A 256 -12.21 0.26 19.50
N GLY A 257 -12.19 1.37 18.76
CA GLY A 257 -12.39 1.37 17.32
C GLY A 257 -11.10 1.14 16.54
N LYS A 258 -11.23 0.93 15.23
CA LYS A 258 -10.11 0.92 14.29
C LYS A 258 -9.77 2.33 13.85
N ILE A 259 -8.49 2.57 13.61
CA ILE A 259 -7.98 3.80 13.02
C ILE A 259 -7.60 3.51 11.57
N TRP A 260 -8.41 4.02 10.65
CA TRP A 260 -8.16 3.95 9.21
C TRP A 260 -7.51 5.25 8.76
N ALA A 261 -6.31 5.17 8.18
CA ALA A 261 -5.62 6.29 7.56
C ALA A 261 -5.53 6.05 6.06
N ILE A 262 -6.28 6.85 5.29
CA ILE A 262 -6.22 6.83 3.83
C ILE A 262 -5.22 7.88 3.38
N LEU A 263 -4.14 7.41 2.75
CA LEU A 263 -2.96 8.20 2.41
C LEU A 263 -2.72 8.17 0.90
N GLY A 264 -2.07 9.19 0.35
CA GLY A 264 -1.56 9.14 -1.02
C GLY A 264 -0.15 8.52 -1.08
N ASP A 265 0.19 7.82 -2.15
CA ASP A 265 1.57 7.38 -2.40
C ASP A 265 2.56 8.56 -2.48
N GLY A 266 2.18 9.67 -3.11
CA GLY A 266 2.96 10.91 -3.11
C GLY A 266 3.09 11.58 -1.72
N GLU A 267 2.12 11.40 -0.83
CA GLU A 267 2.21 11.87 0.58
C GLU A 267 3.25 11.07 1.37
N MET A 268 3.61 9.86 0.91
CA MET A 268 4.62 9.03 1.58
C MET A 268 6.05 9.55 1.43
N ASP A 269 6.29 10.54 0.55
CA ASP A 269 7.58 11.24 0.45
C ASP A 269 7.83 12.18 1.64
N GLU A 270 6.79 12.56 2.39
CA GLU A 270 6.94 13.39 3.60
C GLU A 270 7.65 12.59 4.71
N PRO A 271 8.70 13.13 5.35
CA PRO A 271 9.43 12.43 6.41
C PRO A 271 8.53 11.92 7.55
N GLU A 272 7.47 12.66 7.87
CA GLU A 272 6.50 12.33 8.91
C GLU A 272 5.68 11.08 8.58
N SER A 273 5.38 10.84 7.29
CA SER A 273 4.58 9.69 6.84
C SER A 273 5.26 8.36 7.15
N LEU A 274 6.58 8.29 7.00
CA LEU A 274 7.36 7.06 7.16
C LEU A 274 8.20 7.06 8.46
N GLY A 275 8.53 8.22 9.02
CA GLY A 275 9.53 8.35 10.07
C GLY A 275 9.22 7.66 11.40
N THR A 276 7.96 7.26 11.62
CA THR A 276 7.53 6.61 12.88
C THR A 276 6.73 5.32 12.68
N ILE A 277 6.70 4.74 11.48
CA ILE A 277 5.94 3.52 11.20
C ILE A 277 6.40 2.33 12.06
N ASN A 278 7.67 2.29 12.47
CA ASN A 278 8.20 1.26 13.37
C ASN A 278 7.55 1.28 14.77
N ILE A 279 6.98 2.41 15.20
CA ILE A 279 6.23 2.51 16.47
C ILE A 279 5.00 1.61 16.43
N ALA A 280 4.31 1.51 15.30
CA ALA A 280 3.13 0.65 15.20
C ALA A 280 3.46 -0.81 15.50
N SER A 281 4.56 -1.32 14.97
CA SER A 281 5.03 -2.68 15.21
C SER A 281 5.55 -2.86 16.64
N ARG A 282 6.32 -1.91 17.16
CA ARG A 282 6.86 -1.98 18.53
C ARG A 282 5.76 -2.02 19.59
N GLU A 283 4.67 -1.31 19.37
CA GLU A 283 3.54 -1.21 20.30
C GLU A 283 2.41 -2.22 19.96
N GLY A 284 2.58 -3.06 18.93
CA GLY A 284 1.59 -4.07 18.53
C GLY A 284 0.23 -3.49 18.12
N LEU A 285 0.23 -2.41 17.33
CA LEU A 285 -0.99 -1.67 16.97
C LEU A 285 -1.83 -2.40 15.90
N ASP A 286 -2.50 -3.47 16.31
CA ASP A 286 -3.45 -4.23 15.47
C ASP A 286 -4.77 -3.50 15.16
N ASN A 287 -4.99 -2.34 15.79
CA ASN A 287 -6.13 -1.45 15.57
C ASN A 287 -5.82 -0.33 14.56
N LEU A 288 -4.64 -0.32 13.94
CA LEU A 288 -4.23 0.66 12.94
C LEU A 288 -4.20 0.03 11.54
N ILE A 289 -4.80 0.71 10.57
CA ILE A 289 -4.77 0.30 9.17
C ILE A 289 -4.42 1.51 8.31
N PHE A 290 -3.34 1.38 7.54
CA PHE A 290 -2.99 2.31 6.48
C PHE A 290 -3.55 1.79 5.15
N VAL A 291 -4.23 2.66 4.41
CA VAL A 291 -4.71 2.41 3.05
C VAL A 291 -4.04 3.44 2.15
N ILE A 292 -2.98 3.03 1.45
CA ILE A 292 -2.21 3.91 0.58
C ILE A 292 -2.77 3.79 -0.83
N ASN A 293 -3.34 4.88 -1.34
CA ASN A 293 -3.83 4.99 -2.70
C ASN A 293 -2.64 5.17 -3.66
N CYS A 294 -2.19 4.06 -4.24
CA CYS A 294 -1.08 4.04 -5.19
C CYS A 294 -1.58 4.24 -6.63
N ASN A 295 -1.95 5.48 -6.97
CA ASN A 295 -2.26 5.86 -8.35
C ASN A 295 -0.99 6.17 -9.18
N LEU A 296 0.19 6.01 -8.56
CA LEU A 296 1.54 6.20 -9.07
C LEU A 296 1.89 7.66 -9.41
N GLN A 297 1.04 8.62 -9.02
CA GLN A 297 1.12 10.03 -9.38
C GLN A 297 1.09 10.95 -8.15
N ARG A 298 1.88 12.02 -8.23
CA ARG A 298 1.71 13.25 -7.45
C ARG A 298 1.19 14.36 -8.38
N LEU A 299 1.01 15.56 -7.83
CA LEU A 299 0.40 16.68 -8.56
C LEU A 299 1.08 16.97 -9.91
N ASP A 300 2.42 16.93 -9.95
CA ASP A 300 3.22 17.32 -11.12
C ASP A 300 3.84 16.14 -11.89
N GLY A 301 3.36 14.90 -11.68
CA GLY A 301 3.82 13.72 -12.42
C GLY A 301 4.00 12.46 -11.56
N PRO A 302 4.64 11.40 -12.07
CA PRO A 302 4.79 10.15 -11.33
C PRO A 302 5.61 10.29 -10.04
N VAL A 303 5.28 9.50 -9.02
CA VAL A 303 6.04 9.47 -7.75
C VAL A 303 7.43 8.85 -7.95
N ARG A 304 7.48 7.70 -8.65
CA ARG A 304 8.70 6.97 -8.99
C ARG A 304 8.70 6.53 -10.46
N GLY A 305 8.73 7.47 -11.40
CA GLY A 305 8.64 7.13 -12.84
C GLY A 305 9.65 6.08 -13.35
N ASN A 306 10.89 6.11 -12.84
CA ASN A 306 11.93 5.12 -13.17
C ASN A 306 12.06 4.00 -12.13
N GLY A 307 11.02 3.79 -11.31
CA GLY A 307 11.00 2.83 -10.22
C GLY A 307 9.60 2.26 -10.03
N LYS A 308 9.33 1.73 -8.83
CA LYS A 308 8.05 1.12 -8.47
C LYS A 308 7.66 1.50 -7.05
N ILE A 309 6.82 2.52 -6.88
CA ILE A 309 6.45 3.06 -5.56
C ILE A 309 5.77 2.00 -4.67
N ILE A 310 4.95 1.12 -5.26
CA ILE A 310 4.32 0.02 -4.51
C ILE A 310 5.38 -0.93 -3.94
N GLN A 311 6.44 -1.24 -4.69
CA GLN A 311 7.51 -2.10 -4.23
C GLN A 311 8.40 -1.39 -3.19
N GLU A 312 8.71 -0.11 -3.40
CA GLU A 312 9.43 0.70 -2.40
C GLU A 312 8.69 0.72 -1.06
N LEU A 313 7.38 1.01 -1.08
CA LEU A 313 6.53 1.01 0.12
C LEU A 313 6.43 -0.39 0.73
N GLU A 314 6.23 -1.44 -0.07
CA GLU A 314 6.21 -2.82 0.45
C GLU A 314 7.49 -3.13 1.24
N ALA A 315 8.66 -2.80 0.69
CA ALA A 315 9.94 -3.06 1.34
C ALA A 315 10.09 -2.29 2.65
N ILE A 316 9.75 -1.00 2.66
CA ILE A 316 9.84 -0.13 3.84
C ILE A 316 8.89 -0.61 4.95
N PHE A 317 7.64 -0.90 4.62
CA PHE A 317 6.63 -1.33 5.59
C PHE A 317 6.93 -2.73 6.13
N ARG A 318 7.30 -3.70 5.27
CA ARG A 318 7.70 -5.06 5.72
C ARG A 318 9.00 -5.05 6.51
N GLY A 319 9.97 -4.23 6.11
CA GLY A 319 11.18 -3.98 6.90
C GLY A 319 10.88 -3.40 8.28
N SER A 320 9.79 -2.64 8.39
CA SER A 320 9.24 -2.13 9.65
C SER A 320 8.27 -3.09 10.34
N GLN A 321 8.18 -4.35 9.91
CA GLN A 321 7.33 -5.42 10.46
C GLN A 321 5.81 -5.21 10.33
N TRP A 322 5.37 -4.39 9.38
CA TRP A 322 3.95 -4.29 9.05
C TRP A 322 3.48 -5.49 8.24
N ASN A 323 2.21 -5.85 8.41
CA ASN A 323 1.52 -6.71 7.45
C ASN A 323 1.14 -5.89 6.22
N VAL A 324 1.72 -6.22 5.06
CA VAL A 324 1.47 -5.52 3.81
C VAL A 324 0.60 -6.39 2.92
N LEU A 325 -0.53 -5.82 2.47
CA LEU A 325 -1.43 -6.41 1.49
C LEU A 325 -1.45 -5.52 0.24
N LYS A 326 -1.08 -6.08 -0.90
CA LYS A 326 -1.13 -5.43 -2.21
C LYS A 326 -2.42 -5.81 -2.93
N VAL A 327 -3.10 -4.80 -3.46
CA VAL A 327 -4.28 -4.91 -4.32
C VAL A 327 -3.94 -4.15 -5.59
N ILE A 328 -3.49 -4.86 -6.62
CA ILE A 328 -2.89 -4.31 -7.84
C ILE A 328 -3.78 -4.58 -9.06
N TRP A 329 -4.24 -5.82 -9.22
CA TRP A 329 -4.92 -6.29 -10.42
C TRP A 329 -6.38 -6.66 -10.13
N GLY A 330 -7.28 -6.28 -11.04
CA GLY A 330 -8.68 -6.69 -11.01
C GLY A 330 -8.88 -8.15 -11.43
N SER A 331 -10.08 -8.69 -11.20
CA SER A 331 -10.41 -10.10 -11.46
C SER A 331 -10.28 -10.51 -12.94
N GLU A 332 -10.25 -9.56 -13.86
CA GLU A 332 -9.96 -9.80 -15.27
C GLU A 332 -8.56 -10.37 -15.53
N TRP A 333 -7.62 -10.21 -14.58
CA TRP A 333 -6.27 -10.76 -14.67
C TRP A 333 -6.15 -12.19 -14.11
N ASP A 334 -7.09 -12.66 -13.29
CA ASP A 334 -7.02 -13.98 -12.65
C ASP A 334 -6.87 -15.12 -13.67
N PRO A 335 -7.62 -15.16 -14.79
CA PRO A 335 -7.44 -16.20 -15.81
C PRO A 335 -6.07 -16.16 -16.49
N LEU A 336 -5.44 -14.98 -16.60
CA LEU A 336 -4.12 -14.84 -17.20
C LEU A 336 -3.03 -15.36 -16.28
N PHE A 337 -3.11 -15.06 -14.97
CA PHE A 337 -2.22 -15.65 -13.98
C PHE A 337 -2.36 -17.18 -13.91
N ALA A 338 -3.58 -17.71 -14.06
CA ALA A 338 -3.82 -19.15 -14.01
C ALA A 338 -3.14 -19.94 -15.13
N ILE A 339 -2.90 -19.32 -16.30
CA ILE A 339 -2.27 -19.96 -17.47
C ILE A 339 -0.78 -19.61 -17.62
N ASP A 340 -0.24 -18.70 -16.78
CA ASP A 340 1.17 -18.28 -16.82
C ASP A 340 2.08 -19.28 -16.10
N HIS A 341 2.15 -20.52 -16.59
CA HIS A 341 2.94 -21.60 -15.98
C HIS A 341 4.45 -21.39 -16.01
N HIS A 342 4.93 -20.38 -16.74
CA HIS A 342 6.35 -20.08 -16.91
C HIS A 342 6.73 -18.69 -16.37
N ASP A 343 5.84 -18.04 -15.61
CA ASP A 343 6.02 -16.71 -15.02
C ASP A 343 6.44 -15.62 -16.03
N VAL A 344 6.06 -15.75 -17.30
CA VAL A 344 6.44 -14.81 -18.35
C VAL A 344 5.72 -13.48 -18.15
N MET A 345 4.42 -13.54 -17.88
CA MET A 345 3.61 -12.36 -17.60
C MET A 345 4.01 -11.78 -16.24
N GLN A 346 4.16 -12.63 -15.22
CA GLN A 346 4.60 -12.18 -13.89
C GLN A 346 5.94 -11.44 -13.96
N LYS A 347 6.93 -12.00 -14.64
CA LYS A 347 8.23 -11.36 -14.85
C LYS A 347 8.09 -10.01 -15.56
N ARG A 348 7.27 -9.93 -16.61
CA ARG A 348 7.01 -8.65 -17.30
C ARG A 348 6.41 -7.62 -16.34
N MET A 349 5.44 -8.00 -15.52
CA MET A 349 4.82 -7.10 -14.53
C MET A 349 5.81 -6.61 -13.47
N ASP A 350 6.77 -7.46 -13.09
CA ASP A 350 7.84 -7.10 -12.15
C ASP A 350 8.80 -6.09 -12.77
N GLU A 351 9.16 -6.25 -14.05
CA GLU A 351 10.09 -5.40 -14.80
C GLU A 351 9.53 -4.02 -15.18
N VAL A 352 8.23 -3.93 -15.52
CA VAL A 352 7.59 -2.68 -15.97
C VAL A 352 7.61 -1.62 -14.87
N LEU A 353 8.13 -0.44 -15.17
CA LEU A 353 8.25 0.68 -14.22
C LEU A 353 6.95 1.49 -14.12
N ASP A 354 6.80 2.28 -13.05
CA ASP A 354 5.59 3.09 -12.86
C ASP A 354 5.37 4.07 -14.02
N GLY A 355 6.43 4.64 -14.60
CA GLY A 355 6.34 5.52 -15.76
C GLY A 355 5.78 4.83 -17.00
N GLU A 356 6.11 3.55 -17.22
CA GLU A 356 5.55 2.74 -18.29
C GLU A 356 4.08 2.41 -18.02
N TYR A 357 3.70 2.05 -16.79
CA TYR A 357 2.28 1.86 -16.43
C TYR A 357 1.44 3.13 -16.62
N GLN A 358 2.02 4.30 -16.31
CA GLN A 358 1.38 5.58 -16.57
C GLN A 358 1.17 5.82 -18.07
N MET A 359 2.15 5.46 -18.91
CA MET A 359 1.97 5.48 -20.37
C MET A 359 0.89 4.49 -20.82
N TYR A 360 0.86 3.27 -20.28
CA TYR A 360 -0.14 2.25 -20.62
C TYR A 360 -1.56 2.74 -20.37
N SER A 361 -1.78 3.54 -19.32
CA SER A 361 -3.09 4.09 -18.99
C SER A 361 -3.69 5.04 -20.03
N VAL A 362 -2.88 5.59 -20.94
CA VAL A 362 -3.32 6.59 -21.95
C VAL A 362 -3.17 6.13 -23.40
N ILE A 363 -2.46 5.02 -23.66
CA ILE A 363 -2.31 4.44 -25.01
C ILE A 363 -3.33 3.32 -25.26
N SER A 364 -3.53 2.96 -26.53
CA SER A 364 -4.48 1.91 -26.90
C SER A 364 -3.98 0.51 -26.50
N GLY A 365 -4.91 -0.44 -26.29
CA GLY A 365 -4.54 -1.83 -26.00
C GLY A 365 -3.69 -2.50 -27.10
N LYS A 366 -3.82 -2.05 -28.36
CA LYS A 366 -2.96 -2.53 -29.45
C LYS A 366 -1.51 -2.05 -29.29
N GLU A 367 -1.31 -0.82 -28.83
CA GLU A 367 0.02 -0.28 -28.57
C GLU A 367 0.62 -0.93 -27.32
N GLN A 368 -0.17 -1.16 -26.27
CA GLN A 368 0.27 -1.91 -25.09
C GLN A 368 0.77 -3.31 -25.46
N LEU A 369 0.05 -4.05 -26.32
CA LEU A 369 0.45 -5.39 -26.73
C LEU A 369 1.79 -5.45 -27.48
N ASN A 370 2.17 -4.36 -28.17
CA ASN A 370 3.42 -4.29 -28.93
C ASN A 370 4.62 -3.88 -28.07
N HIS A 371 4.37 -3.27 -26.91
CA HIS A 371 5.37 -2.76 -25.97
C HIS A 371 5.68 -3.81 -24.89
#